data_AF-A0A2N2M7B1-F1
#
_entry.id   AF-A0A2N2M7B1-F1
#
_cell.length_a   1.000
_cell.length_b   1.000
_cell.length_c   1.000
_cell.angle_alpha   90.00
_cell.angle_beta   90.00
_cell.angle_gamma   90.00
#
_symmetry.space_group_name_H-M   'P 1'
#
loop_
_entity.id
_entity.type
_entity.pdbx_description
1 polymer ?
#
loop_
_entity_poly.entity_id
_entity_poly.type
_entity_poly.pdbx_seq_one_letter_code
_entity_poly.pdbx_strand_id
1 'polypeptide(L)'
;MYQKLLIIGRLGKDPEMRFTPNGQAVTSFSVATDRSYSDQAGKLVKETVWFRVSAWGKLAETCNNFLQKGKMVMVEGRLTV
;
A
#
# COMPACT_ATOMS: atom_id res chain seq x y z
N MET A 1 -3.44 -23.02 3.86
CA MET A 1 -3.00 -22.42 2.57
C MET A 1 -2.19 -21.17 2.89
N TYR A 2 -1.15 -20.85 2.12
CA TYR A 2 -0.25 -19.72 2.36
C TYR A 2 -0.29 -18.75 1.18
N GLN A 3 -0.28 -17.45 1.48
CA GLN A 3 -0.27 -16.39 0.48
C GLN A 3 0.59 -15.22 0.98
N LYS A 4 1.44 -14.70 0.11
CA LYS A 4 2.30 -13.54 0.35
C LYS A 4 2.24 -12.58 -0.84
N LEU A 5 2.07 -11.29 -0.57
CA LEU A 5 2.14 -10.21 -1.56
C LEU A 5 3.33 -9.31 -1.24
N LEU A 6 4.05 -8.92 -2.28
CA LEU A 6 5.06 -7.88 -2.24
C LEU A 6 4.63 -6.76 -3.20
N ILE A 7 4.52 -5.54 -2.69
CA ILE A 7 4.08 -4.37 -3.45
C ILE A 7 5.15 -3.29 -3.30
N ILE A 8 5.64 -2.76 -4.43
CA ILE A 8 6.54 -1.61 -4.43
C ILE A 8 5.83 -0.47 -5.17
N GLY A 9 5.75 0.68 -4.51
CA GLY A 9 4.99 1.81 -5.05
C GLY A 9 5.11 3.06 -4.20
N ARG A 10 4.29 4.06 -4.51
CA ARG A 10 4.26 5.34 -3.79
C ARG A 10 2.93 5.58 -3.11
N LEU A 11 2.96 6.26 -1.97
CA LEU A 11 1.75 6.64 -1.26
C LEU A 11 0.93 7.65 -2.08
N GLY A 12 -0.37 7.39 -2.25
CA GLY A 12 -1.29 8.33 -2.93
C GLY A 12 -1.71 9.52 -2.07
N LYS A 13 -1.72 9.31 -0.75
CA LYS A 13 -2.10 10.29 0.27
C LYS A 13 -1.34 10.02 1.56
N ASP A 14 -1.41 10.96 2.51
CA ASP A 14 -0.86 10.77 3.85
C ASP A 14 -1.55 9.59 4.55
N PRO A 15 -0.81 8.84 5.40
CA PRO A 15 -1.37 7.75 6.16
C PRO A 15 -2.40 8.24 7.18
N GLU A 16 -3.46 7.46 7.40
CA GLU A 16 -4.48 7.74 8.41
C GLU A 16 -4.39 6.72 9.54
N MET A 17 -3.99 7.16 10.74
CA MET A 17 -3.99 6.33 11.94
C MET A 17 -5.33 6.41 12.67
N ARG A 18 -5.82 5.25 13.12
CA ARG A 18 -7.03 5.07 13.92
C ARG A 18 -6.75 4.06 15.02
N PHE A 19 -7.60 4.05 16.04
CA PHE A 19 -7.59 3.02 17.08
C PHE A 19 -8.87 2.20 17.00
N THR A 20 -8.73 0.88 17.16
CA THR A 20 -9.89 -0.01 17.32
C THR A 20 -10.56 0.20 18.68
N PRO A 21 -11.80 -0.29 18.89
CA PRO A 21 -12.44 -0.25 20.21
C PRO A 21 -11.62 -0.90 21.32
N ASN A 22 -10.78 -1.88 20.97
CA ASN A 22 -9.88 -2.57 21.90
C ASN A 22 -8.54 -1.84 22.10
N GLY A 23 -8.40 -0.60 21.62
CA GLY A 23 -7.20 0.23 21.77
C GLY A 23 -6.04 -0.10 20.82
N GLN A 24 -6.21 -1.04 19.89
CA GLN A 24 -5.14 -1.40 18.94
C GLN A 24 -5.02 -0.36 17.82
N ALA A 25 -3.79 0.12 17.59
CA ALA A 25 -3.47 1.04 16.50
C ALA A 25 -3.56 0.38 15.11
N VAL A 26 -4.15 1.12 14.17
CA VAL A 26 -4.26 0.74 12.76
C VAL A 26 -3.97 1.96 11.88
N THR A 27 -3.05 1.82 10.93
CA THR A 27 -2.72 2.88 9.98
C THR A 27 -3.04 2.43 8.57
N SER A 28 -3.92 3.16 7.90
CA SER A 28 -4.34 2.87 6.54
C SER A 28 -3.74 3.87 5.55
N PHE A 29 -3.24 3.38 4.42
CA PHE A 29 -2.72 4.20 3.33
C PHE A 29 -2.94 3.53 1.97
N SER A 30 -2.90 4.32 0.89
CA SER A 30 -2.98 3.81 -0.48
C SER A 30 -1.60 3.79 -1.12
N VAL A 31 -1.27 2.75 -1.88
CA VAL A 31 -0.02 2.61 -2.63
C VAL A 31 -0.34 2.43 -4.10
N ALA A 32 0.19 3.30 -4.94
CA ALA A 32 0.16 3.17 -6.40
C ALA A 32 1.41 2.44 -6.88
N THR A 33 1.23 1.44 -7.74
CA THR A 33 2.31 0.81 -8.51
C THR A 33 2.00 0.93 -9.99
N ASP A 34 3.01 1.29 -10.78
CA ASP A 34 2.86 1.52 -12.21
C ASP A 34 3.51 0.36 -12.98
N ARG A 35 2.80 -0.16 -13.99
CA ARG A 35 3.35 -1.08 -14.98
C ARG A 35 3.24 -0.47 -16.36
N SER A 36 4.30 -0.64 -17.15
CA SER A 36 4.31 -0.28 -18.57
C SER A 36 4.53 -1.53 -19.39
N TYR A 37 3.66 -1.80 -20.36
CA TYR A 37 3.76 -2.96 -21.25
C TYR A 37 3.25 -2.60 -22.64
N SER A 38 3.67 -3.35 -23.66
CA SER A 38 3.15 -3.22 -25.02
C SER A 38 1.91 -4.10 -25.17
N ASP A 39 0.82 -3.54 -25.70
CA ASP A 39 -0.35 -4.34 -26.07
C ASP A 39 -0.13 -5.11 -27.38
N GLN A 40 -1.13 -5.89 -27.81
CA GLN A 40 -1.07 -6.68 -29.04
C GLN A 40 -0.94 -5.83 -30.31
N ALA A 41 -1.32 -4.54 -30.26
CA ALA A 41 -1.18 -3.59 -31.36
C ALA A 41 0.18 -2.86 -31.35
N GLY A 42 1.08 -3.21 -30.42
CA GLY A 42 2.39 -2.58 -30.26
C GLY A 42 2.34 -1.22 -29.57
N LYS A 43 1.20 -0.82 -29.01
CA LYS A 43 1.07 0.45 -28.28
C LYS A 43 1.56 0.29 -26.85
N LEU A 44 2.36 1.26 -26.39
CA LEU A 44 2.76 1.34 -24.98
C LEU A 44 1.56 1.72 -24.10
N VAL A 45 1.17 0.80 -23.22
CA VAL A 45 0.14 0.99 -22.21
C VAL A 45 0.83 1.26 -20.87
N LYS A 46 0.39 2.33 -20.20
CA LYS A 46 0.74 2.62 -18.81
C LYS A 46 -0.48 2.32 -17.96
N GLU A 47 -0.30 1.50 -16.93
CA GLU A 47 -1.36 1.14 -16.00
C GLU A 47 -0.90 1.33 -14.57
N THR A 48 -1.74 1.98 -13.78
CA THR A 48 -1.51 2.20 -12.36
C THR A 48 -2.48 1.34 -11.56
N VAL A 49 -1.95 0.46 -10.72
CA VAL A 49 -2.74 -0.36 -9.78
C VAL A 49 -2.66 0.27 -8.39
N TRP A 50 -3.81 0.41 -7.76
CA TRP A 50 -3.94 0.98 -6.42
C TRP A 50 -4.23 -0.10 -5.39
N PHE A 51 -3.42 -0.13 -4.34
CA PHE A 51 -3.60 -1.02 -3.20
C PHE A 51 -3.96 -0.22 -1.96
N ARG A 52 -4.92 -0.71 -1.18
CA ARG A 52 -5.19 -0.21 0.17
C ARG A 52 -4.47 -1.10 1.17
N VAL A 53 -3.61 -0.52 1.99
CA VAL A 53 -2.78 -1.22 2.95
C VAL A 53 -3.21 -0.80 4.35
N SER A 54 -3.29 -1.79 5.26
CA SER A 54 -3.53 -1.57 6.69
C SER A 54 -2.38 -2.17 7.49
N ALA A 55 -1.61 -1.31 8.15
CA ALA A 55 -0.60 -1.68 9.14
C ALA A 55 -1.21 -1.70 10.54
N TRP A 56 -0.74 -2.62 11.40
CA TRP A 56 -1.31 -2.85 12.74
C TRP A 56 -0.25 -2.72 13.85
N GLY A 57 -0.69 -2.36 15.05
CA GLY A 57 0.15 -2.27 16.25
C GLY A 57 1.35 -1.34 16.06
N LYS A 58 2.54 -1.77 16.48
CA LYS A 58 3.77 -0.98 16.36
C LYS A 58 4.11 -0.58 14.91
N LEU A 59 3.75 -1.41 13.92
CA LEU A 59 3.94 -1.05 12.51
C LEU A 59 2.99 0.08 12.10
N ALA A 60 1.77 0.12 12.65
CA ALA A 60 0.84 1.22 12.41
C ALA A 60 1.43 2.56 12.86
N GLU A 61 1.95 2.63 14.09
CA GLU A 61 2.60 3.82 14.64
C GLU A 61 3.80 4.24 13.79
N THR A 62 4.65 3.28 13.40
CA THR A 62 5.79 3.52 12.52
C THR A 62 5.35 4.10 11.18
N CYS A 63 4.34 3.48 10.55
CA CYS A 63 3.80 3.97 9.28
C CYS A 63 3.23 5.39 9.40
N ASN A 64 2.53 5.70 10.49
CA ASN A 64 1.97 7.03 10.71
C ASN A 64 3.05 8.10 10.92
N ASN A 65 4.11 7.78 11.67
CA ASN A 65 5.16 8.75 12.01
C ASN A 65 6.12 9.03 10.85
N PHE A 66 6.34 8.06 9.96
CA PHE A 66 7.37 8.16 8.92
C PHE A 66 6.84 8.19 7.50
N LEU A 67 5.60 7.78 7.24
CA LEU A 67 5.05 7.84 5.89
C LEU A 67 4.32 9.15 5.65
N GLN A 68 4.41 9.61 4.40
CA GLN A 68 3.71 10.78 3.90
C GLN A 68 3.40 10.56 2.41
N LYS A 69 2.48 11.35 1.87
CA LYS A 69 2.10 11.33 0.46
C LYS A 69 3.34 11.36 -0.43
N GLY A 70 3.33 10.53 -1.48
CA GLY A 70 4.41 10.44 -2.47
C GLY A 70 5.63 9.62 -2.03
N LYS A 71 5.74 9.23 -0.75
CA LYS A 71 6.86 8.42 -0.26
C LYS A 71 6.82 7.03 -0.91
N MET A 72 7.98 6.56 -1.36
CA MET A 72 8.15 5.21 -1.91
C MET A 72 8.24 4.18 -0.79
N VAL A 73 7.54 3.07 -0.94
CA VAL A 73 7.47 1.99 0.06
C VAL A 73 7.50 0.63 -0.61
N MET A 74 8.05 -0.34 0.12
CA MET A 74 7.88 -1.78 -0.14
C MET A 74 6.97 -2.34 0.95
N VAL A 75 5.84 -2.91 0.56
CA VAL A 75 4.87 -3.53 1.46
C VAL A 75 4.94 -5.03 1.25
N GLU A 76 5.18 -5.75 2.34
CA GLU A 76 5.07 -7.20 2.42
C GLU A 76 3.88 -7.57 3.29
N GLY A 77 2.99 -8.43 2.79
CA GLY A 77 1.81 -8.83 3.55
C GLY A 77 0.97 -9.90 2.88
N ARG A 78 -0.33 -9.89 3.17
CA ARG A 78 -1.33 -10.80 2.59
C ARG A 78 -2.51 -10.00 2.05
N LEU A 79 -3.20 -10.52 1.04
CA LEU A 79 -4.47 -9.93 0.60
C LEU A 79 -5.56 -10.27 1.62
N THR A 80 -6.41 -9.30 1.91
CA THR A 80 -7.66 -9.49 2.66
C THR A 80 -8.77 -8.91 1.80
N VAL A 81 -9.84 -9.67 1.61
CA VAL A 81 -11.03 -9.29 0.82
C VAL A 81 -12.15 -8.90 1.77
#